data_AF-A0A2N6AHN3-F1
#
_entry.id   AF-A0A2N6AHN3-F1
#
_cell.length_a   1.000
_cell.length_b   1.000
_cell.length_c   1.000
_cell.angle_alpha   90.00
_cell.angle_beta   90.00
_cell.angle_gamma   90.00
#
_symmetry.space_group_name_H-M   'P 1'
#
loop_
_entity.id
_entity.type
_entity.pdbx_description
1 polymer ?
#
loop_
_entity_poly.entity_id
_entity_poly.type
_entity_poly.pdbx_seq_one_letter_code
_entity_poly.pdbx_strand_id
1 'polypeptide(L)'
;MPWQIVTGVSAGVMHEKLAEECGDVVRHVQRGAIHLALIADGAGSIEGSARFAESISNYMAQSFQEMPLDMIQGRDLKDILLDLYRGLRESSYIIDPMQGDSTLSMILVAESNMCILQVGDGFCVVREDAELKLVSASIDREYANETDFVSKVEHPQIVTFPRNSIDFFALSSDGLA
;
A
#
# COMPACT_ATOMS: atom_id res chain seq x y z
N MET A 1 -2.40 -22.23 -8.13
CA MET A 1 -2.53 -22.46 -6.68
C MET A 1 -3.10 -21.20 -6.03
N PRO A 2 -3.84 -21.29 -4.91
CA PRO A 2 -4.29 -20.09 -4.18
C PRO A 2 -3.09 -19.35 -3.57
N TRP A 3 -3.17 -18.03 -3.46
CA TRP A 3 -2.17 -17.21 -2.78
C TRP A 3 -2.25 -17.44 -1.27
N GLN A 4 -1.10 -17.61 -0.62
CA GLN A 4 -0.97 -17.59 0.82
C GLN A 4 -0.42 -16.22 1.22
N ILE A 5 -1.19 -15.46 2.00
CA ILE A 5 -0.81 -14.11 2.43
C ILE A 5 -0.41 -14.18 3.91
N VAL A 6 0.77 -13.65 4.21
CA VAL A 6 1.28 -13.48 5.57
C VAL A 6 1.51 -11.99 5.78
N THR A 7 1.02 -11.45 6.88
CA THR A 7 1.20 -10.05 7.26
C THR A 7 1.84 -9.98 8.64
N GLY A 8 2.59 -8.91 8.88
CA GLY A 8 3.23 -8.66 10.17
C GLY A 8 3.64 -7.20 10.28
N VAL A 9 3.68 -6.70 11.50
CA VAL A 9 4.16 -5.36 11.86
C VAL A 9 5.04 -5.53 13.09
N SER A 10 6.14 -4.78 13.17
CA SER A 10 7.00 -4.75 14.35
C SER A 10 7.34 -3.30 14.66
N ALA A 11 7.11 -2.90 15.92
CA ALA A 11 7.72 -1.69 16.41
C ALA A 11 9.25 -1.88 16.45
N GLY A 12 10.01 -0.91 15.96
CA GLY A 12 11.46 -0.91 16.10
C GLY A 12 11.89 -0.72 17.56
N VAL A 13 13.09 -1.20 17.92
CA VAL A 13 13.64 -1.14 19.29
C VAL A 13 13.62 0.27 19.90
N MET A 14 13.72 1.31 19.07
CA MET A 14 13.66 2.71 19.54
C MET A 14 12.23 3.12 19.94
N HIS A 15 11.21 2.79 19.15
CA HIS A 15 9.81 3.04 19.50
C HIS A 15 9.40 2.26 20.76
N GLU A 16 9.87 1.01 20.89
CA GLU A 16 9.64 0.21 22.11
C GLU A 16 10.24 0.87 23.36
N LYS A 17 11.46 1.42 23.24
CA LYS A 17 12.11 2.13 24.36
C LYS A 17 11.41 3.43 24.74
N LEU A 18 10.75 4.08 23.79
CA LEU A 18 10.01 5.33 23.99
C LEU A 18 8.52 5.10 24.30
N ALA A 19 8.05 3.85 24.30
CA ALA A 19 6.64 3.48 24.41
C ALA A 19 5.75 4.17 23.35
N GLU A 20 6.31 4.40 22.16
CA GLU A 20 5.61 4.96 21.02
C GLU A 20 4.91 3.85 20.24
N GLU A 21 3.69 4.13 19.76
CA GLU A 21 2.95 3.20 18.89
C GLU A 21 3.63 3.06 17.53
N CYS A 22 3.55 1.88 16.91
CA CYS A 22 4.05 1.68 15.55
C CYS A 22 3.21 2.49 14.55
N GLY A 23 3.85 3.28 13.70
CA GLY A 23 3.19 4.03 12.62
C GLY A 23 2.76 3.15 11.44
N ASP A 24 3.39 1.98 11.28
CA ASP A 24 3.11 1.01 10.24
C ASP A 24 1.78 0.28 10.45
N VAL A 25 1.00 0.20 9.37
CA VAL A 25 -0.24 -0.57 9.29
C VAL A 25 -0.19 -1.46 8.07
N VAL A 26 -0.51 -2.75 8.25
CA VAL A 26 -0.70 -3.69 7.16
C VAL A 26 -2.15 -4.16 7.12
N ARG A 27 -2.73 -4.25 5.93
CA ARG A 27 -4.02 -4.91 5.73
C ARG A 27 -4.03 -5.83 4.53
N HIS A 28 -4.82 -6.88 4.66
CA HIS A 28 -5.18 -7.77 3.57
C HIS A 28 -6.69 -7.99 3.59
N VAL A 29 -7.30 -7.87 2.41
CA VAL A 29 -8.70 -8.23 2.18
C VAL A 29 -8.82 -9.01 0.87
N GLN A 30 -9.83 -9.88 0.78
CA GLN A 30 -10.04 -10.75 -0.37
C GLN A 30 -11.51 -10.74 -0.79
N ARG A 31 -11.75 -10.81 -2.10
CA ARG A 31 -13.07 -10.99 -2.72
C ARG A 31 -12.97 -11.99 -3.86
N GLY A 32 -13.52 -13.19 -3.66
CA GLY A 32 -13.34 -14.29 -4.61
C GLY A 32 -11.86 -14.63 -4.79
N ALA A 33 -11.36 -14.58 -6.03
CA ALA A 33 -9.95 -14.81 -6.36
C ALA A 33 -9.09 -13.54 -6.33
N ILE A 34 -9.66 -12.38 -6.00
CA ILE A 34 -8.97 -11.09 -6.03
C ILE A 34 -8.54 -10.70 -4.62
N HIS A 35 -7.25 -10.41 -4.45
CA HIS A 35 -6.66 -10.01 -3.18
C HIS A 35 -6.21 -8.56 -3.28
N LEU A 36 -6.52 -7.76 -2.26
CA LEU A 36 -5.91 -6.45 -2.03
C LEU A 36 -5.06 -6.57 -0.75
N ALA A 37 -3.78 -6.29 -0.85
CA ALA A 37 -2.90 -6.12 0.30
C ALA A 37 -2.29 -4.72 0.26
N LEU A 38 -2.08 -4.12 1.42
CA LEU A 38 -1.52 -2.79 1.55
C LEU A 38 -0.66 -2.65 2.80
N ILE A 39 0.28 -1.71 2.74
CA ILE A 39 1.05 -1.19 3.84
C ILE A 39 0.99 0.34 3.81
N ALA A 40 0.81 0.95 4.97
CA ALA A 40 0.86 2.39 5.17
C ALA A 40 1.80 2.67 6.33
N ASP A 41 2.76 3.57 6.16
CA ASP A 41 3.67 4.00 7.21
C ASP A 41 3.36 5.45 7.55
N GLY A 42 2.93 5.71 8.78
CA GLY A 42 2.61 7.04 9.27
C GLY A 42 3.87 7.89 9.43
N ALA A 43 3.87 9.10 8.89
CA ALA A 43 4.97 10.05 9.04
C ALA A 43 5.25 10.35 10.53
N GLY A 44 6.31 9.76 11.08
CA GLY A 44 6.67 9.89 12.51
C GLY A 44 6.95 11.32 12.99
N SER A 45 7.21 12.25 12.07
CA SER A 45 7.39 13.67 12.37
C SER A 45 6.08 14.47 12.48
N ILE A 46 4.94 13.85 12.20
CA ILE A 46 3.63 14.51 12.19
C ILE A 46 2.73 13.82 13.21
N GLU A 47 2.20 14.58 14.15
CA GLU A 47 1.29 14.07 15.17
C GLU A 47 0.02 13.49 14.51
N GLY A 48 -0.41 12.31 14.98
CA GLY A 48 -1.61 11.65 14.45
C GLY A 48 -1.39 10.77 13.22
N SER A 49 -0.17 10.72 12.66
CA SER A 49 0.11 9.92 11.46
C SER A 49 -0.12 8.41 11.61
N ALA A 50 0.14 7.83 12.78
CA ALA A 50 -0.18 6.41 13.04
C ALA A 50 -1.69 6.15 12.92
N ARG A 51 -2.52 7.03 13.48
CA ARG A 51 -3.97 6.95 13.34
C ARG A 51 -4.41 7.23 11.91
N PHE A 52 -3.75 8.15 11.21
CA PHE A 52 -4.02 8.39 9.80
C PHE A 52 -3.73 7.14 8.95
N ALA A 53 -2.57 6.49 9.12
CA ALA A 53 -2.21 5.24 8.46
C ALA A 53 -3.26 4.14 8.70
N GLU A 54 -3.75 3.99 9.93
CA GLU A 54 -4.84 3.07 10.28
C GLU A 54 -6.15 3.45 9.55
N SER A 55 -6.50 4.74 9.55
CA SER A 55 -7.75 5.25 8.98
C SER A 55 -7.79 5.10 7.46
N ILE A 56 -6.71 5.44 6.76
CA ILE A 56 -6.61 5.23 5.31
C ILE A 56 -6.63 3.74 4.97
N SER A 57 -5.95 2.91 5.77
CA SER A 57 -5.95 1.46 5.58
C SER A 57 -7.35 0.86 5.76
N ASN A 58 -8.14 1.37 6.70
CA ASN A 58 -9.53 0.97 6.92
C ASN A 58 -10.41 1.38 5.74
N TYR A 59 -10.30 2.65 5.34
CA TYR A 59 -11.05 3.20 4.22
C TYR A 59 -10.82 2.41 2.93
N MET A 60 -9.57 2.08 2.60
CA MET A 60 -9.22 1.35 1.38
C MET A 60 -9.75 -0.08 1.41
N ALA A 61 -9.60 -0.78 2.54
CA ALA A 61 -10.13 -2.12 2.72
C ALA A 61 -11.66 -2.15 2.60
N GLN A 62 -12.36 -1.20 3.23
CA GLN A 62 -13.81 -1.08 3.19
C GLN A 62 -14.29 -0.73 1.78
N SER A 63 -13.70 0.28 1.15
CA SER A 63 -14.06 0.73 -0.19
C SER A 63 -13.90 -0.38 -1.22
N PHE A 64 -12.85 -1.19 -1.11
CA PHE A 64 -12.66 -2.38 -1.96
C PHE A 64 -13.71 -3.47 -1.69
N GLN A 65 -14.08 -3.70 -0.43
CA GLN A 65 -15.12 -4.67 -0.05
C GLN A 65 -16.52 -4.27 -0.54
N GLU A 66 -16.83 -2.98 -0.46
CA GLU A 66 -18.14 -2.43 -0.81
C GLU A 66 -18.31 -2.16 -2.32
N MET A 67 -17.21 -2.10 -3.08
CA MET A 67 -17.26 -1.91 -4.53
C MET A 67 -18.15 -2.98 -5.20
N PRO A 68 -19.08 -2.63 -6.10
CA PRO A 68 -19.86 -3.63 -6.83
C PRO A 68 -18.97 -4.61 -7.62
N LEU A 69 -19.30 -5.91 -7.66
CA LEU A 69 -18.45 -6.92 -8.31
C LEU A 69 -18.31 -6.71 -9.82
N ASP A 70 -19.35 -6.21 -10.46
CA ASP A 70 -19.37 -5.80 -11.87
C ASP A 70 -18.45 -4.60 -12.16
N MET A 71 -18.19 -3.76 -11.17
CA MET A 71 -17.16 -2.72 -11.24
C MET A 71 -15.73 -3.26 -11.09
N ILE A 72 -15.54 -4.53 -10.76
CA ILE A 72 -14.22 -5.17 -10.66
C ILE A 72 -14.00 -6.11 -11.84
N GLN A 73 -15.02 -6.89 -12.21
CA GLN A 73 -14.91 -7.87 -13.28
C GLN A 73 -14.67 -7.22 -14.63
N GLY A 74 -13.58 -7.63 -15.29
CA GLY A 74 -13.24 -7.17 -16.64
C GLY A 74 -12.66 -5.75 -16.72
N ARG A 75 -12.50 -5.05 -15.60
CA ARG A 75 -11.75 -3.78 -15.55
C ARG A 75 -10.25 -4.01 -15.43
N ASP A 76 -9.50 -3.03 -15.89
CA ASP A 76 -8.07 -2.97 -15.62
C ASP A 76 -7.84 -2.74 -14.11
N LEU A 77 -6.98 -3.57 -13.49
CA LEU A 77 -6.62 -3.44 -12.09
C LEU A 77 -6.00 -2.08 -11.77
N LYS A 78 -5.31 -1.48 -12.75
CA LYS A 78 -4.76 -0.14 -12.65
C LYS A 78 -5.84 0.89 -12.34
N ASP A 79 -6.94 0.83 -13.09
CA ASP A 79 -8.03 1.78 -12.94
C ASP A 79 -8.73 1.59 -11.59
N ILE A 80 -8.87 0.34 -11.13
CA ILE A 80 -9.44 0.03 -9.81
C ILE A 80 -8.59 0.65 -8.70
N LEU A 81 -7.26 0.46 -8.72
CA LEU A 81 -6.37 1.05 -7.71
C LEU A 81 -6.37 2.58 -7.76
N LEU A 82 -6.40 3.18 -8.95
CA LEU A 82 -6.48 4.63 -9.11
C LEU A 82 -7.80 5.19 -8.60
N ASP A 83 -8.92 4.51 -8.84
CA ASP A 83 -10.24 4.95 -8.35
C ASP A 83 -10.30 4.87 -6.82
N LEU A 84 -9.79 3.79 -6.22
CA LEU A 84 -9.67 3.69 -4.76
C LEU A 84 -8.80 4.80 -4.18
N TYR A 85 -7.65 5.08 -4.81
CA TYR A 85 -6.73 6.12 -4.37
C TYR A 85 -7.33 7.53 -4.50
N ARG A 86 -8.06 7.81 -5.58
CA ARG A 86 -8.80 9.07 -5.75
C ARG A 86 -9.86 9.24 -4.69
N GLY A 87 -10.67 8.21 -4.43
CA GLY A 87 -11.68 8.21 -3.37
C GLY A 87 -11.06 8.49 -2.00
N LEU A 88 -9.90 7.89 -1.71
CA LEU A 88 -9.14 8.16 -0.50
C LEU A 88 -8.73 9.63 -0.41
N ARG A 89 -8.12 10.20 -1.47
CA ARG A 89 -7.70 11.61 -1.47
C ARG A 89 -8.88 12.55 -1.26
N GLU A 90 -9.99 12.31 -1.95
CA GLU A 90 -11.22 13.10 -1.82
C GLU A 90 -11.85 13.00 -0.42
N SER A 91 -11.67 11.86 0.26
CA SER A 91 -12.24 11.60 1.58
C SER A 91 -11.26 11.86 2.73
N SER A 92 -9.99 12.16 2.45
CA SER A 92 -8.89 12.21 3.43
C SER A 92 -9.17 13.13 4.62
N TYR A 93 -9.74 14.32 4.37
CA TYR A 93 -10.12 15.29 5.39
C TYR A 93 -11.26 14.82 6.31
N ILE A 94 -12.13 13.92 5.82
CA ILE A 94 -13.21 13.31 6.59
C ILE A 94 -12.66 12.13 7.41
N ILE A 95 -11.74 11.37 6.81
CA ILE A 95 -11.13 10.17 7.38
C ILE A 95 -10.27 10.52 8.61
N ASP A 96 -9.47 11.59 8.54
CA ASP A 96 -8.76 12.12 9.72
C ASP A 96 -8.68 13.66 9.71
N PRO A 97 -9.51 14.34 10.51
CA PRO A 97 -9.48 15.79 10.64
C PRO A 97 -8.19 16.34 11.26
N MET A 98 -7.37 15.52 11.93
CA MET A 98 -6.18 15.99 12.64
C MET A 98 -4.92 16.07 11.76
N GLN A 99 -5.05 15.81 10.45
CA GLN A 99 -4.01 16.09 9.44
C GLN A 99 -2.70 15.30 9.64
N GLY A 100 -2.79 14.04 10.08
CA GLY A 100 -1.67 13.11 9.92
C GLY A 100 -1.35 12.86 8.44
N ASP A 101 -0.20 12.26 8.17
CA ASP A 101 0.17 11.88 6.80
C ASP A 101 0.86 10.51 6.78
N SER A 102 0.85 9.84 5.63
CA SER A 102 1.36 8.48 5.54
C SER A 102 1.81 8.15 4.12
N THR A 103 2.75 7.22 4.00
CA THR A 103 3.04 6.51 2.76
C THR A 103 1.92 5.51 2.46
N LEU A 104 1.88 5.00 1.24
CA LEU A 104 0.90 3.97 0.88
C LEU A 104 1.45 3.10 -0.24
N SER A 105 1.65 1.81 0.04
CA SER A 105 1.93 0.80 -0.98
C SER A 105 0.81 -0.22 -0.99
N MET A 106 0.26 -0.50 -2.17
CA MET A 106 -0.84 -1.43 -2.36
C MET A 106 -0.54 -2.38 -3.50
N ILE A 107 -1.04 -3.61 -3.39
CA ILE A 107 -1.05 -4.58 -4.46
C ILE A 107 -2.44 -5.19 -4.62
N LEU A 108 -2.94 -5.15 -5.85
CA LEU A 108 -4.15 -5.84 -6.28
C LEU A 108 -3.74 -7.05 -7.12
N VAL A 109 -4.17 -8.24 -6.71
CA VAL A 109 -3.80 -9.51 -7.32
C VAL A 109 -5.06 -10.20 -7.80
N ALA A 110 -5.20 -10.37 -9.12
CA ALA A 110 -6.31 -11.10 -9.74
C ALA A 110 -5.80 -12.38 -10.42
N GLU A 111 -6.68 -13.06 -11.16
CA GLU A 111 -6.36 -14.35 -11.74
C GLU A 111 -5.31 -14.31 -12.86
N SER A 112 -5.27 -13.22 -13.64
CA SER A 112 -4.44 -13.08 -14.83
C SER A 112 -3.39 -11.98 -14.73
N ASN A 113 -3.54 -11.04 -13.80
CA ASN A 113 -2.67 -9.89 -13.64
C ASN A 113 -2.55 -9.43 -12.18
N MET A 114 -1.55 -8.60 -11.93
CA MET A 114 -1.26 -7.95 -10.67
C MET A 114 -0.99 -6.47 -10.95
N CYS A 115 -1.36 -5.60 -10.02
CA CYS A 115 -1.08 -4.18 -10.12
C CYS A 115 -0.62 -3.65 -8.76
N ILE A 116 0.42 -2.84 -8.77
CA ILE A 116 1.01 -2.22 -7.59
C ILE A 116 0.83 -0.71 -7.72
N LEU A 117 0.39 -0.06 -6.65
CA LEU A 117 0.33 1.39 -6.52
C LEU A 117 1.20 1.80 -5.33
N GLN A 118 2.08 2.79 -5.54
CA GLN A 118 2.98 3.28 -4.50
C GLN A 118 2.97 4.80 -4.37
N VAL A 119 2.96 5.25 -3.11
CA VAL A 119 3.22 6.60 -2.63
C VAL A 119 4.24 6.49 -1.49
N GLY A 120 5.33 7.24 -1.57
CA GLY A 120 6.41 7.19 -0.59
C GLY A 120 7.50 6.17 -0.94
N ASP A 121 8.20 5.76 0.09
CA ASP A 121 9.52 5.11 0.06
C ASP A 121 9.56 3.68 0.58
N GLY A 122 8.40 3.11 0.90
CA GLY A 122 8.23 1.67 0.95
C GLY A 122 8.66 1.01 -0.37
N PHE A 123 8.68 -0.31 -0.38
CA PHE A 123 9.10 -1.04 -1.57
C PHE A 123 8.25 -2.27 -1.85
N CYS A 124 8.20 -2.63 -3.12
CA CYS A 124 7.66 -3.90 -3.56
C CYS A 124 8.71 -4.73 -4.29
N VAL A 125 8.84 -5.98 -3.89
CA VAL A 125 9.62 -6.99 -4.61
C VAL A 125 8.66 -8.04 -5.14
N VAL A 126 8.87 -8.44 -6.39
CA VAL A 126 8.21 -9.62 -6.98
C VAL A 126 9.25 -10.64 -7.37
N ARG A 127 8.86 -11.92 -7.43
CA ARG A 127 9.69 -12.94 -8.04
C ARG A 127 9.16 -13.26 -9.43
N GLU A 128 9.96 -12.96 -10.44
CA GLU A 128 9.69 -13.25 -11.85
C GLU A 128 10.75 -14.18 -12.39
N ASP A 129 10.35 -15.31 -12.98
CA ASP A 129 11.26 -16.31 -13.55
C ASP A 129 12.38 -16.74 -12.57
N ALA A 130 12.01 -16.94 -11.30
CA ALA A 130 12.90 -17.26 -10.16
C ALA A 130 13.87 -16.15 -9.71
N GLU A 131 13.81 -14.96 -10.29
CA GLU A 131 14.60 -13.79 -9.88
C GLU A 131 13.76 -12.80 -9.07
N LEU A 132 14.32 -12.30 -7.97
CA LEU A 132 13.69 -11.21 -7.21
C LEU A 132 13.98 -9.89 -7.93
N LYS A 133 12.91 -9.17 -8.26
CA LYS A 133 12.95 -7.87 -8.93
C LYS A 133 12.30 -6.82 -8.04
N LEU A 134 13.02 -5.72 -7.83
CA LEU A 134 12.49 -4.52 -7.20
C LEU A 134 11.58 -3.83 -8.23
N VAL A 135 10.29 -3.76 -7.92
CA VAL A 135 9.26 -3.26 -8.82
C VAL A 135 9.00 -1.78 -8.61
N SER A 136 8.98 -1.38 -7.36
CA SER A 136 8.78 -0.02 -6.95
C SER A 136 9.71 0.25 -5.79
N ALA A 137 10.58 1.22 -6.01
CA ALA A 137 11.39 1.88 -5.01
C ALA A 137 11.43 3.35 -5.41
N SER A 138 11.56 4.23 -4.42
CA SER A 138 11.75 5.66 -4.65
C SER A 138 12.78 5.90 -5.75
N ILE A 139 12.31 6.31 -6.93
CA ILE A 139 13.15 6.63 -8.08
C ILE A 139 13.87 7.95 -7.75
N ASP A 140 15.21 7.91 -7.78
CA ASP A 140 16.14 9.04 -7.85
C ASP A 140 15.72 10.30 -7.08
N ARG A 141 15.88 10.28 -5.75
CA ARG A 141 15.91 11.53 -4.96
C ARG A 141 17.35 11.94 -4.70
N GLU A 142 17.59 13.25 -4.74
CA GLU A 142 18.91 13.85 -4.46
C GLU A 142 19.34 13.59 -3.00
N TYR A 143 18.37 13.31 -2.11
CA TYR A 143 18.60 12.99 -0.71
C TYR A 143 17.77 11.77 -0.27
N ALA A 144 18.37 10.90 0.55
CA ALA A 144 17.77 9.65 1.05
C ALA A 144 16.60 9.88 2.03
N ASN A 145 16.36 11.10 2.49
CA ASN A 145 15.42 11.46 3.55
C ASN A 145 14.20 12.26 3.07
N GLU A 146 13.92 12.25 1.76
CA GLU A 146 12.70 12.84 1.22
C GLU A 146 11.66 11.74 0.97
N THR A 147 10.58 11.78 1.73
CA THR A 147 9.44 10.85 1.60
C THR A 147 8.25 11.60 1.04
N ASP A 148 7.65 11.05 -0.02
CA ASP A 148 6.34 11.53 -0.49
C ASP A 148 5.23 10.88 0.31
N PHE A 149 4.23 11.68 0.63
CA PHE A 149 3.08 11.21 1.39
C PHE A 149 1.78 11.41 0.61
N VAL A 150 0.74 10.69 1.03
CA VAL A 150 -0.59 10.67 0.38
C VAL A 150 -1.15 12.08 0.21
N SER A 151 -0.93 13.00 1.14
CA SER A 151 -1.46 14.37 1.03
C SER A 151 -0.86 15.18 -0.14
N LYS A 152 0.38 14.86 -0.56
CA LYS A 152 1.15 15.62 -1.55
C LYS A 152 1.17 15.00 -2.95
N VAL A 153 0.95 13.69 -3.04
CA VAL A 153 1.02 12.98 -4.32
C VAL A 153 -0.34 12.96 -4.99
N GLU A 154 -0.42 13.55 -6.18
CA GLU A 154 -1.65 13.48 -6.98
C GLU A 154 -1.69 12.26 -7.89
N HIS A 155 -0.52 11.82 -8.33
CA HIS A 155 -0.32 10.77 -9.31
C HIS A 155 0.64 9.74 -8.73
N PRO A 156 0.12 8.67 -8.09
CA PRO A 156 0.96 7.66 -7.50
C PRO A 156 1.68 6.86 -8.59
N GLN A 157 2.81 6.25 -8.24
CA GLN A 157 3.46 5.31 -9.13
C GLN A 157 2.59 4.07 -9.27
N ILE A 158 2.50 3.53 -10.48
CA ILE A 158 1.68 2.35 -10.75
C ILE A 158 2.36 1.43 -11.75
N VAL A 159 2.41 0.14 -11.41
CA VAL A 159 3.06 -0.89 -12.24
C VAL A 159 2.16 -2.11 -12.32
N THR A 160 1.99 -2.65 -13.52
CA THR A 160 1.12 -3.80 -13.80
C THR A 160 1.95 -4.96 -14.37
N PHE A 161 1.65 -6.17 -13.91
CA PHE A 161 2.33 -7.40 -14.29
C PHE A 161 1.33 -8.45 -14.75
N PRO A 162 1.66 -9.28 -15.74
CA PRO A 162 0.92 -10.51 -15.98
C PRO A 162 1.19 -11.50 -14.83
N ARG A 163 0.16 -12.14 -14.29
CA ARG A 163 0.30 -13.02 -13.11
C ARG A 163 1.13 -14.27 -13.41
N ASN A 164 1.06 -14.77 -14.65
CA ASN A 164 1.70 -16.02 -15.03
C ASN A 164 3.23 -16.00 -14.90
N SER A 165 3.86 -14.83 -14.84
CA SER A 165 5.30 -14.69 -14.61
C SER A 165 5.66 -14.52 -13.13
N ILE A 166 4.69 -14.26 -12.24
CA ILE A 166 4.91 -13.91 -10.83
C ILE A 166 4.33 -14.97 -9.87
N ASP A 167 5.19 -15.55 -9.04
CA ASP A 167 4.81 -16.56 -8.03
C ASP A 167 4.98 -16.10 -6.58
N PHE A 168 5.55 -14.91 -6.37
CA PHE A 168 5.78 -14.29 -5.07
C PHE A 168 5.77 -12.77 -5.17
N PHE A 169 5.28 -12.12 -4.11
CA PHE A 169 5.46 -10.70 -3.90
C PHE A 169 5.70 -10.42 -2.40
N ALA A 170 6.36 -9.30 -2.12
CA ALA A 170 6.49 -8.71 -0.79
C ALA A 170 6.24 -7.21 -0.87
N LEU A 171 5.52 -6.68 0.12
CA LEU A 171 5.38 -5.25 0.38
C LEU A 171 6.04 -4.96 1.72
N SER A 172 6.72 -3.83 1.82
CA SER A 172 7.36 -3.38 3.06
C SER A 172 7.40 -1.87 3.14
N SER A 173 7.40 -1.34 4.37
CA SER A 173 7.90 0.00 4.68
C SER A 173 9.42 0.02 4.54
N ASP A 174 10.00 1.21 4.58
CA ASP A 174 11.45 1.43 4.50
C ASP A 174 12.20 0.87 5.73
N GLY A 175 11.51 0.67 6.87
CA GLY A 175 12.09 0.13 8.11
C GLY A 175 12.65 -1.30 8.05
N LEU A 176 12.39 -2.05 6.97
CA LEU A 176 12.99 -3.38 6.72
C LEU A 176 14.31 -3.32 5.96
N ALA A 177 14.61 -2.21 5.29
CA ALA A 177 15.72 -2.06 4.34
C ALA A 177 17.11 -1.96 5.00
#